data_AF-V2XIT8-F1
#
_entry.id   AF-V2XIT8-F1
#
_cell.length_a   1.000
_cell.length_b   1.000
_cell.length_c   1.000
_cell.angle_alpha   90.00
_cell.angle_beta   90.00
_cell.angle_gamma   90.00
#
_symmetry.space_group_name_H-M   'P 1'
#
loop_
_entity.id
_entity.type
_entity.pdbx_description
1 polymer ?
#
loop_
_entity_poly.entity_id
_entity_poly.type
_entity_poly.pdbx_seq_one_letter_code
_entity_poly.pdbx_strand_id
1 'polypeptide(L)' 'MYNPIFNYDNGDFIYQTSENMGIDSDGDIHIRIGDNISMDMDTGELHFNSGWEDDSDNDDF' A
#
# COMPACT_ATOMS: atom_id res chain seq x y z
N MET A 1 -12.56 -0.34 6.63
CA MET A 1 -12.23 -1.37 5.62
C MET A 1 -11.36 -0.63 4.63
N TYR A 2 -10.11 -1.04 4.47
CA TYR A 2 -9.13 -0.27 3.70
C TYR A 2 -9.44 -0.27 2.20
N ASN A 3 -9.16 0.84 1.54
CA ASN A 3 -9.28 0.94 0.09
C ASN A 3 -8.09 0.22 -0.58
N PRO A 4 -8.31 -0.52 -1.69
CA PRO A 4 -7.22 -1.12 -2.46
C PRO A 4 -6.26 -0.04 -2.97
N ILE A 5 -4.97 -0.31 -2.86
CA ILE A 5 -3.91 0.61 -3.26
C ILE A 5 -3.38 0.17 -4.62
N PHE A 6 -3.43 1.02 -5.63
CA PHE A 6 -2.89 0.69 -6.95
C PHE A 6 -1.38 0.91 -7.00
N ASN A 7 -0.62 -0.09 -7.46
CA ASN A 7 0.81 -0.02 -7.70
C ASN A 7 1.08 0.41 -9.16
N TYR A 8 1.74 1.56 -9.34
CA TYR A 8 2.01 2.11 -10.67
C TYR A 8 3.16 1.41 -11.41
N ASP A 9 4.03 0.68 -10.71
CA ASP A 9 5.22 0.07 -11.30
C ASP A 9 4.89 -1.26 -12.00
N ASN A 10 4.00 -2.06 -11.42
CA ASN A 10 3.59 -3.35 -11.98
C ASN A 10 2.11 -3.41 -12.41
N GLY A 11 1.29 -2.43 -12.05
CA GLY A 11 -0.13 -2.39 -12.39
C GLY A 11 -1.03 -3.33 -11.57
N ASP A 12 -0.55 -3.80 -10.42
CA ASP A 12 -1.32 -4.61 -9.47
C ASP A 12 -1.90 -3.78 -8.30
N PHE A 13 -2.67 -4.41 -7.42
CA PHE A 13 -3.22 -3.83 -6.22
C PHE A 13 -2.61 -4.42 -4.96
N ILE A 14 -2.23 -3.55 -4.02
CA ILE A 14 -1.87 -3.90 -2.66
C ILE A 14 -3.13 -3.76 -1.79
N TYR A 15 -3.46 -4.83 -1.06
CA TYR A 15 -4.56 -4.87 -0.11
C TYR A 15 -4.01 -4.66 1.30
N GLN A 16 -4.36 -3.52 1.93
CA GLN A 16 -3.96 -3.24 3.30
C GLN A 16 -4.49 -4.30 4.27
N THR A 17 -3.59 -4.85 5.06
CA THR A 17 -3.88 -5.75 6.18
C THR A 17 -3.75 -5.04 7.53
N SER A 18 -3.04 -3.91 7.55
CA SER A 18 -2.93 -2.96 8.66
C SER A 18 -2.61 -1.55 8.13
N GLU A 19 -2.53 -0.56 9.03
CA GLU A 19 -2.20 0.84 8.70
C GLU A 19 -0.95 0.99 7.81
N ASN A 20 0.09 0.20 8.08
CA ASN A 20 1.39 0.32 7.40
C ASN A 20 1.82 -0.96 6.66
N MET A 21 0.96 -1.96 6.54
CA MET A 21 1.27 -3.21 5.84
C MET A 21 0.13 -3.64 4.92
N GLY A 22 0.50 -4.24 3.78
CA GLY A 22 -0.41 -4.78 2.80
C GLY A 22 0.19 -5.97 2.08
N ILE A 23 -0.66 -6.70 1.36
CA ILE A 23 -0.29 -7.85 0.54
C ILE A 23 -0.83 -7.65 -0.86
N ASP A 24 -0.05 -7.95 -1.90
CA ASP A 24 -0.52 -7.88 -3.28
C ASP A 24 -1.15 -9.20 -3.75
N SER A 25 -1.48 -9.30 -5.04
CA SER A 25 -2.14 -10.49 -5.58
C SER A 25 -1.20 -11.68 -5.78
N ASP A 26 0.11 -11.43 -5.88
CA ASP A 26 1.15 -12.45 -5.98
C ASP A 26 1.53 -13.01 -4.59
N GLY A 27 1.18 -12.29 -3.53
CA GLY A 27 1.36 -12.68 -2.14
C GLY A 27 2.56 -12.02 -1.46
N ASP A 28 3.19 -11.05 -2.12
CA ASP A 28 4.33 -10.32 -1.60
C ASP A 28 3.87 -9.31 -0.54
N ILE A 29 4.68 -9.12 0.50
CA ILE A 29 4.34 -8.24 1.61
C ILE A 29 4.94 -6.86 1.38
N HIS A 30 4.11 -5.84 1.46
CA HIS A 30 4.49 -4.45 1.28
C HIS A 30 4.37 -3.68 2.60
N ILE A 31 5.35 -2.82 2.89
CA ILE A 31 5.31 -1.89 4.03
C ILE A 31 5.21 -0.45 3.52
N ARG A 32 4.31 0.34 4.10
CA ARG A 32 4.22 1.79 3.87
C ARG A 32 5.47 2.48 4.39
N ILE A 33 6.17 3.19 3.53
CA ILE A 33 7.34 4.02 3.87
C ILE A 33 7.13 5.51 3.57
N GLY A 34 6.03 5.83 2.90
CA GLY A 34 5.51 7.18 2.71
C GLY A 34 4.06 7.10 2.22
N ASP A 35 3.43 8.24 1.95
CA ASP A 35 2.02 8.26 1.56
C ASP A 35 1.78 7.48 0.28
N ASN A 36 2.62 7.69 -0.74
CA ASN A 36 2.52 7.06 -2.05
C ASN A 36 3.65 6.07 -2.34
N ILE A 37 4.36 5.60 -1.30
CA ILE A 37 5.54 4.75 -1.47
C ILE A 37 5.45 3.57 -0.51
N SER A 38 5.61 2.37 -1.06
CA SER A 38 5.75 1.12 -0.30
C SER A 38 7.07 0.45 -0.62
N MET A 39 7.50 -0.45 0.27
CA MET A 39 8.66 -1.31 0.07
C MET A 39 8.21 -2.76 0.07
N ASP A 40 8.61 -3.51 -0.96
CA ASP A 40 8.46 -4.95 -1.01
C ASP A 40 9.47 -5.60 -0.03
N MET A 41 8.99 -6.47 0.84
CA MET A 41 9.81 -7.14 1.85
C MET A 41 10.65 -8.29 1.32
N ASP A 42 10.27 -8.89 0.19
CA ASP A 42 10.96 -10.01 -0.42
C ASP A 42 12.12 -9.54 -1.30
N THR A 43 11.91 -8.47 -2.06
CA THR A 43 12.94 -7.90 -2.97
C THR A 43 13.68 -6.70 -2.38
N GLY A 44 13.04 -5.94 -1.49
CA GLY A 44 13.52 -4.65 -1.01
C GLY A 44 13.34 -3.50 -2.00
N GLU A 45 12.60 -3.71 -3.09
CA GLU A 45 12.30 -2.66 -4.07
C GLU A 45 11.26 -1.67 -3.52
N LEU A 46 11.37 -0.41 -3.96
CA LEU A 46 10.42 0.64 -3.59
C LEU A 46 9.44 0.83 -4.72
N HIS A 47 8.15 0.79 -4.39
CA HIS A 47 7.07 0.90 -5.35
C HIS A 47 6.30 2.21 -5.16
N PHE A 48 5.98 2.87 -6.27
CA PHE A 48 5.10 4.05 -6.25
C PHE A 48 3.64 3.62 -6.39
N ASN A 49 2.78 4.12 -5.51
CA ASN A 49 1.41 3.65 -5.39
C ASN A 49 0.38 4.80 -5.22
N SER A 50 -0.90 4.49 -5.34
CA SER A 50 -2.00 5.47 -5.35
C SER A 50 -2.17 6.25 -4.05
N GLY A 51 -1.47 5.87 -2.99
CA GLY A 51 -1.65 6.44 -1.67
C GLY A 51 -2.19 5.39 -0.71
N TRP A 52 -1.62 5.34 0.49
CA TRP A 52 -2.17 4.60 1.61
C TRP A 52 -3.09 5.55 2.38
N GLU A 53 -4.38 5.24 2.45
CA GLU A 53 -5.29 6.00 3.31
C GLU A 53 -4.92 5.78 4.77
N ASP A 54 -4.80 6.87 5.52
CA ASP A 54 -4.73 6.85 6.97
C ASP A 54 -6.14 7.03 7.53
N ASP A 55 -6.48 6.33 8.62
CA ASP A 55 -7.80 6.42 9.25
C ASP A 55 -8.10 7.85 9.76
N SER A 56 -7.09 8.72 9.85
CA SER A 56 -7.20 10.14 10.20
C SER A 56 -7.73 11.04 9.08
N ASP A 57 -7.72 10.59 7.82
CA ASP A 57 -8.25 11.35 6.68
C ASP A 57 -9.77 11.18 6.51
N ASN A 58 -10.41 10.38 7.37
CA ASN A 58 -11.86 10.13 7.38
C ASN A 58 -12.61 10.97 8.44
N ASP A 59 -12.04 12.09 8.86
CA ASP A 59 -12.69 13.12 9.68
C ASP A 59 -13.37 14.19 8.78
N ASP A 60 -14.17 13.75 7.80
CA ASP A 60 -15.05 14.64 7.03
C ASP A 60 -16.44 14.70 7.70
N PHE A 61 -16.84 15.93 8.07
CA PHE A 61 -18.03 16.38 8.83
C PHE A 61 -19.40 15.74 8.50
#